data_AF-A0A2N9VSY9-F1
#
_entry.id   AF-A0A2N9VSY9-F1
#
_cell.length_a   1.000
_cell.length_b   1.000
_cell.length_c   1.000
_cell.angle_alpha   90.00
_cell.angle_beta   90.00
_cell.angle_gamma   90.00
#
_symmetry.space_group_name_H-M   'P 1'
#
loop_
_entity.id
_entity.type
_entity.pdbx_description
1 polymer ?
#
loop_
_entity_poly.entity_id
_entity_poly.type
_entity_poly.pdbx_seq_one_letter_code
_entity_poly.pdbx_strand_id
1 'polypeptide(L)'
;MESLVSEFNAPQPDLLPVIPDRVSRRQFRLQLIDDGLLDTVEGWIATQDERTQAAYADSGTFVRSDTMLQEGFAALGFDAARVDQFFTEAAEI
;
A
#
# COMPACT_ATOMS: atom_id res chain seq x y z
N MET A 1 -18.17 -35.53 40.79
CA MET A 1 -16.78 -35.07 40.89
C MET A 1 -16.27 -34.86 39.49
N GLU A 2 -15.93 -33.61 39.22
CA GLU A 2 -15.56 -33.05 37.93
C GLU A 2 -14.29 -33.68 37.35
N SER A 3 -14.21 -33.68 36.03
CA SER A 3 -12.96 -33.31 35.36
C SER A 3 -13.28 -32.78 33.98
N LEU A 4 -13.45 -31.45 33.95
CA LEU A 4 -13.35 -30.62 32.77
C LEU A 4 -11.99 -30.88 32.12
N VAL A 5 -12.00 -31.39 30.89
CA VAL A 5 -10.84 -31.34 30.02
C VAL A 5 -10.58 -29.87 29.69
N SER A 6 -9.62 -29.29 30.40
CA SER A 6 -9.12 -27.94 30.15
C SER A 6 -8.34 -27.99 28.83
N GLU A 7 -9.04 -27.77 27.73
CA GLU A 7 -8.45 -27.55 26.41
C GLU A 7 -7.52 -26.34 26.54
N PHE A 8 -6.21 -26.57 26.45
CA PHE A 8 -5.21 -25.50 26.43
C PHE A 8 -5.44 -24.67 25.17
N ASN A 9 -6.20 -23.59 25.28
CA ASN A 9 -6.24 -22.53 24.28
C ASN A 9 -4.89 -21.80 24.32
N ALA A 10 -3.93 -22.29 23.55
CA ALA A 10 -2.69 -21.58 23.28
C ALA A 10 -3.03 -20.17 22.79
N PRO A 11 -2.28 -19.11 23.18
CA PRO A 11 -2.46 -17.81 22.58
C PRO A 11 -2.24 -17.98 21.07
N GLN A 12 -3.30 -17.80 20.30
CA GLN A 12 -3.18 -17.69 18.84
C GLN A 12 -2.20 -16.54 18.62
N PRO A 13 -1.10 -16.73 17.87
CA PRO A 13 -0.22 -15.61 17.56
C PRO A 13 -1.10 -14.53 16.93
N ASP A 14 -1.07 -13.33 17.50
CA ASP A 14 -1.80 -12.18 16.96
C ASP A 14 -1.44 -12.08 15.48
N LEU A 15 -2.39 -12.42 14.60
CA LEU A 15 -2.21 -12.31 13.16
C LEU A 15 -2.16 -10.81 12.88
N LEU A 16 -0.96 -10.23 12.92
CA LEU A 16 -0.75 -8.86 12.49
C LEU A 16 -1.34 -8.74 11.08
N PRO A 17 -2.13 -7.69 10.79
CA PRO A 17 -2.67 -7.50 9.46
C PRO A 17 -1.53 -7.50 8.46
N VAL A 18 -1.57 -8.44 7.51
CA VAL A 18 -0.56 -8.55 6.46
C VAL A 18 -0.80 -7.41 5.48
N ILE A 19 -0.04 -6.33 5.64
CA ILE A 19 -0.07 -5.20 4.70
C ILE A 19 0.47 -5.71 3.35
N PRO A 20 -0.32 -5.59 2.26
CA PRO A 20 0.13 -6.00 0.93
C PRO A 20 1.47 -5.35 0.56
N ASP A 21 2.42 -6.14 0.05
CA ASP A 21 3.71 -5.59 -0.41
C ASP A 21 3.58 -4.90 -1.77
N ARG A 22 2.50 -5.17 -2.51
CA ARG A 22 2.27 -4.64 -3.85
C ARG A 22 0.79 -4.58 -4.20
N VAL A 23 0.44 -3.70 -5.14
CA VAL A 23 -0.88 -3.62 -5.75
C VAL A 23 -0.76 -3.46 -7.27
N SER A 24 -1.78 -3.89 -8.02
CA SER A 24 -1.81 -3.68 -9.46
C SER A 24 -1.91 -2.19 -9.81
N ARG A 25 -1.52 -1.82 -11.04
CA ARG A 25 -1.70 -0.45 -11.55
C ARG A 25 -3.15 0.04 -11.43
N ARG A 26 -4.12 -0.85 -11.68
CA ARG A 26 -5.55 -0.53 -11.59
C ARG A 26 -5.92 -0.19 -10.15
N GLN A 27 -5.58 -1.06 -9.20
CA GLN A 27 -5.84 -0.87 -7.77
C GLN A 27 -5.24 0.43 -7.25
N PHE A 28 -3.96 0.66 -7.54
CA PHE A 28 -3.26 1.88 -7.18
C PHE A 28 -3.97 3.14 -7.71
N ARG A 29 -4.31 3.14 -9.01
CA ARG A 29 -4.97 4.29 -9.65
C ARG A 29 -6.37 4.54 -9.09
N LEU A 30 -7.15 3.49 -8.80
CA LEU A 30 -8.49 3.64 -8.24
C LEU A 30 -8.44 4.14 -6.80
N GLN A 31 -7.54 3.63 -5.97
CA GLN A 31 -7.35 4.16 -4.62
C GLN A 31 -6.95 5.65 -4.64
N LEU A 32 -6.07 6.06 -5.56
CA LEU A 32 -5.75 7.48 -5.74
C LEU A 32 -6.96 8.34 -6.11
N ILE A 33 -7.93 7.77 -6.85
CA ILE A 33 -9.18 8.46 -7.18
C ILE A 33 -10.06 8.56 -5.92
N ASP A 34 -10.20 7.46 -5.18
CA ASP A 34 -11.01 7.41 -3.97
C ASP A 34 -10.47 8.36 -2.88
N ASP A 35 -9.15 8.52 -2.79
CA ASP A 35 -8.48 9.48 -1.89
C ASP A 35 -8.46 10.93 -2.44
N GLY A 36 -8.87 11.16 -3.69
CA GLY A 36 -8.80 12.47 -4.35
C GLY A 36 -7.36 12.95 -4.61
N LEU A 37 -6.41 12.01 -4.77
CA LEU A 37 -4.98 12.27 -4.92
C LEU A 37 -4.46 12.10 -6.34
N LEU A 38 -5.26 11.59 -7.28
CA LEU A 38 -4.80 11.27 -8.62
C LEU A 38 -4.13 12.47 -9.32
N ASP A 39 -4.78 13.63 -9.36
CA ASP A 39 -4.20 14.83 -9.98
C ASP A 39 -2.89 15.27 -9.31
N THR A 40 -2.78 15.10 -7.99
CA THR A 40 -1.58 15.46 -7.23
C THR A 40 -0.41 14.53 -7.58
N VAL A 41 -0.66 13.22 -7.66
CA VAL A 41 0.36 12.24 -8.04
C VAL A 41 0.80 12.43 -9.49
N GLU A 42 -0.14 12.57 -10.42
CA GLU A 42 0.18 12.77 -11.84
C GLU A 42 0.94 14.10 -12.05
N GLY A 43 0.58 15.15 -11.30
CA GLY A 43 1.32 16.41 -11.28
C GLY A 43 2.75 16.26 -10.75
N TRP A 44 2.96 15.48 -9.70
CA TRP A 44 4.31 15.19 -9.19
C TRP A 44 5.13 14.37 -10.19
N ILE A 45 4.54 13.31 -10.79
CA ILE A 45 5.20 12.49 -11.82
C ILE A 45 5.66 13.35 -13.00
N ALA A 46 4.85 14.32 -13.43
CA ALA A 46 5.20 15.23 -14.53
C ALA A 46 6.44 16.11 -14.26
N THR A 47 6.87 16.24 -13.00
CA THR A 47 8.10 16.97 -12.63
C THR A 47 9.35 16.08 -12.56
N GLN A 48 9.19 14.76 -12.66
CA GLN A 48 10.30 13.80 -12.58
C GLN A 48 11.05 13.71 -13.92
N ASP A 49 12.23 13.08 -13.90
CA ASP A 49 12.97 12.80 -15.13
C ASP A 49 12.27 11.76 -16.03
N GLU A 50 12.66 11.70 -17.31
CA GLU A 50 12.03 10.84 -18.31
C GLU A 50 12.02 9.35 -17.91
N ARG A 51 13.06 8.87 -17.19
CA ARG A 51 13.15 7.47 -16.78
C ARG A 51 12.12 7.16 -15.71
N THR A 52 11.94 8.07 -14.75
CA THR A 52 10.95 7.94 -13.68
C THR A 52 9.53 8.01 -14.22
N GLN A 53 9.27 8.94 -15.14
CA GLN A 53 7.98 9.02 -15.84
C GLN A 53 7.65 7.72 -16.59
N ALA A 54 8.61 7.18 -17.35
CA ALA A 54 8.43 5.92 -18.08
C ALA A 54 8.22 4.73 -17.13
N ALA A 55 9.00 4.64 -16.04
CA ALA A 55 8.85 3.58 -15.04
C ALA A 55 7.45 3.58 -14.40
N TYR A 56 6.95 4.76 -14.02
CA TYR A 56 5.57 4.90 -13.53
C TYR A 56 4.54 4.54 -14.60
N ALA A 57 4.72 5.02 -15.84
CA ALA A 57 3.78 4.80 -16.94
C ALA A 57 3.68 3.33 -17.40
N ASP A 58 4.79 2.61 -17.41
CA ASP A 58 4.87 1.23 -17.91
C ASP A 58 4.68 0.19 -16.80
N SER A 59 4.66 0.62 -15.53
CA SER A 59 4.45 -0.30 -14.42
C SER A 59 3.06 -0.93 -14.45
N GLY A 60 3.03 -2.27 -14.42
CA GLY A 60 1.82 -3.06 -14.19
C GLY A 60 1.51 -3.27 -12.70
N THR A 61 2.49 -3.07 -11.81
CA THR A 61 2.38 -3.34 -10.37
C THR A 61 3.25 -2.37 -9.57
N PHE A 62 2.71 -1.79 -8.50
CA PHE A 62 3.45 -0.92 -7.60
C PHE A 62 3.82 -1.67 -6.34
N VAL A 63 5.11 -1.69 -6.00
CA VAL A 63 5.64 -2.34 -4.79
C VAL A 63 5.77 -1.28 -3.70
N ARG A 64 5.22 -1.54 -2.52
CA ARG A 64 5.18 -0.62 -1.38
C ARG A 64 6.57 -0.13 -1.00
N SER A 65 7.57 -1.01 -1.03
CA SER A 65 8.96 -0.68 -0.67
C SER A 65 9.80 -0.13 -1.83
N ASP A 66 9.22 0.12 -3.01
CA ASP A 66 9.95 0.67 -4.15
C ASP A 66 10.44 2.10 -3.86
N THR A 67 11.68 2.40 -4.23
CA THR A 67 12.31 3.70 -3.92
C THR A 67 11.57 4.87 -4.58
N MET A 68 11.22 4.76 -5.87
CA MET A 68 10.49 5.81 -6.58
C MET A 68 9.13 6.05 -5.92
N LEU A 69 8.45 4.97 -5.50
CA LEU A 69 7.15 5.09 -4.87
C LEU A 69 7.23 5.71 -3.46
N GLN A 70 8.22 5.33 -2.67
CA GLN A 70 8.48 5.92 -1.35
C GLN A 70 8.81 7.42 -1.46
N GLU A 71 9.62 7.82 -2.45
CA GLU A 71 9.91 9.22 -2.73
C GLU A 71 8.64 10.00 -3.11
N GLY A 72 7.78 9.41 -3.95
CA GLY A 72 6.48 9.99 -4.31
C GLY A 72 5.58 10.21 -3.10
N PHE A 73 5.38 9.18 -2.26
CA PHE A 73 4.58 9.32 -1.04
C PHE A 73 5.17 10.33 -0.05
N ALA A 74 6.48 10.34 0.14
CA ALA A 74 7.15 11.31 1.01
C ALA A 74 6.98 12.76 0.51
N ALA A 75 7.07 12.99 -0.82
CA ALA A 75 6.82 14.31 -1.42
C ALA A 75 5.38 14.81 -1.21
N LEU A 76 4.44 13.89 -1.01
CA LEU A 76 3.04 14.17 -0.71
C LEU A 76 2.73 14.27 0.80
N GLY A 77 3.75 14.12 1.66
CA GLY A 77 3.61 14.20 3.10
C GLY A 77 3.01 12.96 3.75
N PHE A 78 3.05 11.81 3.08
CA PHE A 78 2.63 10.54 3.68
C PHE A 78 3.70 10.04 4.66
N ASP A 79 3.27 9.63 5.84
CA ASP A 79 4.08 8.81 6.74
C ASP A 79 3.86 7.31 6.44
N ALA A 80 4.67 6.46 7.07
CA ALA A 80 4.64 5.01 6.84
C ALA A 80 3.26 4.38 7.12
N ALA A 81 2.54 4.83 8.15
CA ALA A 81 1.22 4.27 8.46
C ALA A 81 0.19 4.63 7.38
N ARG A 82 0.30 5.82 6.80
CA ARG A 82 -0.57 6.23 5.69
C ARG A 82 -0.26 5.47 4.40
N VAL A 83 1.00 5.16 4.13
CA VAL A 83 1.38 4.27 3.02
C VAL A 83 0.81 2.87 3.24
N ASP A 84 0.91 2.34 4.46
CA ASP A 84 0.37 1.01 4.80
C ASP A 84 -1.15 0.95 4.65
N GLN A 85 -1.84 2.00 5.08
CA GLN A 85 -3.29 2.15 4.87
C GLN A 85 -3.63 2.17 3.38
N PHE A 86 -2.97 3.02 2.60
CA PHE A 86 -3.20 3.13 1.16
C PHE A 86 -3.07 1.78 0.45
N PHE A 87 -2.02 1.00 0.77
CA PHE A 87 -1.81 -0.32 0.18
C PHE A 87 -2.84 -1.36 0.63
N THR A 88 -3.31 -1.26 1.87
CA THR A 88 -4.35 -2.14 2.40
C THR A 88 -5.67 -1.88 1.69
N GLU A 89 -6.10 -0.62 1.59
CA GLU A 89 -7.35 -0.22 0.93
C GLU A 89 -7.31 -0.50 -0.58
N ALA A 90 -6.20 -0.16 -1.25
CA ALA A 90 -6.04 -0.43 -2.67
C ALA A 90 -6.13 -1.93 -3.02
N ALA A 91 -5.68 -2.82 -2.13
CA ALA A 91 -5.73 -4.27 -2.36
C ALA A 91 -7.15 -4.85 -2.30
N GLU A 92 -8.12 -4.13 -1.74
CA GLU A 92 -9.53 -4.54 -1.68
C GLU A 92 -10.31 -4.22 -2.98
N ILE A 93 -9.68 -3.53 -3.94
CA ILE A 93 -10.25 -3.09 -5.25
C ILE A 93 -9.99 -4.10 -6.38
#